data_AF-A0A7W8IKZ6-F1
#
_entry.id   AF-A0A7W8IKZ6-F1
#
_cell.length_a   1.000
_cell.length_b   1.000
_cell.length_c   1.000
_cell.angle_alpha   90.00
_cell.angle_beta   90.00
_cell.angle_gamma   90.00
#
_symmetry.space_group_name_H-M   'P 1'
#
loop_
_entity.id
_entity.type
_entity.pdbx_description
1 polymer ?
#
loop_
_entity_poly.entity_id
_entity_poly.type
_entity_poly.pdbx_seq_one_letter_code
_entity_poly.pdbx_strand_id
1 'polypeptide(L)'
;MPETPDIPEELPLADVAAVPAGATPPPSEGETAESAETTHVAETAKEHETMLDVHPAHHAASSWKEFFIHIATIVLGLLIAIALEQAVEHFHHRREVAEVREELRGEREANKDSFRSETTHWRWETAELENNLMVLAYLQKHPGTPDEKLPGCLVWFHASSSPSQAVWDAAKTSGVTSLMHREEVEQYEDTYNQLKKIDDARSLAYDAMNDASRYELTDNRLSHLSPAQIGETTTLTQIALTKHWLEGVALENTARKFKDFPPSITSDELSLVRNRKNVAEGMKDPAFAQTISRMKAAGYVP
;
A
#
# COMPACT_ATOMS: atom_id res chain seq x y z
N MET A 1 -2.27 -44.95 38.18
CA MET A 1 -1.23 -44.04 37.66
C MET A 1 -0.47 -44.80 36.58
N PRO A 2 -0.51 -44.36 35.32
CA PRO A 2 0.68 -44.25 34.49
C PRO A 2 1.41 -42.93 34.79
N GLU A 3 2.65 -42.80 34.35
CA GLU A 3 3.54 -41.66 34.69
C GLU A 3 3.50 -40.57 33.61
N THR A 4 3.69 -39.31 34.03
CA THR A 4 3.79 -38.15 33.15
C THR A 4 5.23 -38.02 32.62
N PRO A 5 5.46 -37.82 31.31
CA PRO A 5 6.78 -37.46 30.81
C PRO A 5 7.20 -36.06 31.26
N ASP A 6 8.45 -35.90 31.71
CA ASP A 6 9.00 -34.60 32.11
C ASP A 6 9.09 -33.61 30.94
N ILE A 7 8.81 -32.33 31.23
CA ILE A 7 9.04 -31.21 30.32
C ILE A 7 10.28 -30.46 30.83
N PRO A 8 11.35 -30.30 30.02
CA PRO A 8 12.52 -29.53 30.41
C PRO A 8 12.21 -28.06 30.69
N GLU A 9 12.82 -27.54 31.75
CA GLU A 9 12.73 -26.15 32.18
C GLU A 9 13.70 -25.24 31.38
N GLU A 10 13.42 -23.93 31.38
CA GLU A 10 14.28 -22.83 30.86
C GLU A 10 14.69 -22.85 29.36
N LEU A 11 14.05 -21.96 28.58
CA LEU A 11 14.66 -21.34 27.39
C LEU A 11 15.21 -19.96 27.78
N PRO A 12 16.41 -19.56 27.31
CA PRO A 12 17.03 -18.30 27.72
C PRO A 12 16.33 -17.07 27.16
N LEU A 13 16.22 -16.03 27.97
CA LEU A 13 15.72 -14.71 27.58
C LEU A 13 16.62 -14.10 26.49
N ALA A 14 15.98 -13.57 25.43
CA ALA A 14 16.67 -12.77 24.42
C ALA A 14 17.09 -11.40 24.98
N ASP A 15 18.30 -10.96 24.64
CA ASP A 15 18.95 -9.80 25.26
C ASP A 15 18.31 -8.46 24.83
N VAL A 16 18.23 -7.51 25.77
CA VAL A 16 17.56 -6.21 25.59
C VAL A 16 18.62 -5.18 25.22
N ALA A 17 18.81 -4.97 23.91
CA ALA A 17 19.76 -4.01 23.36
C ALA A 17 19.47 -2.57 23.85
N ALA A 18 20.27 -2.09 24.81
CA ALA A 18 20.11 -0.78 25.42
C ALA A 18 20.62 0.37 24.54
N VAL A 19 19.98 1.54 24.65
CA VAL A 19 20.36 2.77 23.95
C VAL A 19 21.44 3.54 24.73
N PRO A 20 22.61 3.84 24.14
CA PRO A 20 23.54 4.84 24.69
C PRO A 20 23.24 6.23 24.10
N ALA A 21 23.12 7.24 24.95
CA ALA A 21 22.96 8.63 24.55
C ALA A 21 24.19 9.47 24.94
N GLY A 22 24.58 10.41 24.07
CA GLY A 22 25.47 11.53 24.42
C GLY A 22 26.90 11.46 23.89
N ALA A 23 27.16 12.16 22.79
CA ALA A 23 28.49 12.67 22.42
C ALA A 23 28.33 13.97 21.62
N THR A 24 28.72 15.10 22.20
CA THR A 24 28.74 16.43 21.56
C THR A 24 30.02 16.62 20.71
N PRO A 25 30.03 17.52 19.70
CA PRO A 25 31.14 17.66 18.78
C PRO A 25 32.34 18.42 19.40
N PRO A 26 33.57 18.25 18.86
CA PRO A 26 34.75 18.98 19.32
C PRO A 26 34.75 20.44 18.85
N PRO A 27 35.40 21.36 19.60
CA PRO A 27 35.56 22.76 19.21
C PRO A 27 36.67 22.96 18.17
N SER A 28 36.64 24.11 17.50
CA SER A 28 37.66 24.57 16.55
C SER A 28 38.08 26.00 16.87
N GLU A 29 39.20 26.17 17.58
CA GLU A 29 39.91 27.44 17.78
C GLU A 29 41.36 27.14 18.21
N GLY A 30 42.35 27.92 17.74
CA GLY A 30 43.77 27.68 18.01
C GLY A 30 44.68 28.35 16.98
N GLU A 31 45.25 29.51 17.32
CA GLU A 31 45.84 30.46 16.37
C GLU A 31 47.33 30.74 16.64
N THR A 32 48.10 31.04 15.58
CA THR A 32 49.40 31.76 15.54
C THR A 32 50.71 31.15 16.10
N ALA A 33 51.82 31.59 15.47
CA ALA A 33 53.16 31.91 16.04
C ALA A 33 54.10 30.76 16.51
N GLU A 34 55.45 30.85 16.40
CA GLU A 34 56.35 31.62 15.50
C GLU A 34 57.82 31.08 15.57
N SER A 35 58.65 31.48 14.59
CA SER A 35 60.12 31.70 14.60
C SER A 35 61.13 30.87 15.44
N ALA A 36 62.11 30.26 14.73
CA ALA A 36 63.57 30.44 14.94
C ALA A 36 64.31 30.01 13.62
N GLU A 37 65.07 30.86 12.92
CA GLU A 37 66.50 31.26 13.13
C GLU A 37 67.52 30.13 12.89
N THR A 38 68.71 30.29 12.26
CA THR A 38 69.49 31.43 11.69
C THR A 38 70.26 30.85 10.44
N THR A 39 71.06 31.47 9.53
CA THR A 39 71.86 32.72 9.43
C THR A 39 72.14 33.10 7.95
N HIS A 40 72.62 34.33 7.69
CA HIS A 40 73.18 34.82 6.42
C HIS A 40 74.47 34.12 5.94
N VAL A 41 74.67 34.11 4.61
CA VAL A 41 75.82 34.79 3.95
C VAL A 41 75.27 35.53 2.73
N ALA A 42 75.86 36.68 2.36
CA ALA A 42 75.55 37.41 1.13
C ALA A 42 76.80 37.52 0.24
N GLU A 43 76.67 37.30 -1.06
CA GLU A 43 77.73 37.54 -2.04
C GLU A 43 77.17 38.36 -3.22
N THR A 44 77.84 39.46 -3.56
CA THR A 44 77.40 40.40 -4.59
C THR A 44 77.98 40.05 -5.96
N ALA A 45 77.14 39.56 -6.87
CA ALA A 45 77.44 39.46 -8.30
C ALA A 45 76.63 40.50 -9.10
N LYS A 46 77.19 40.98 -10.22
CA LYS A 46 76.65 42.07 -11.03
C LYS A 46 75.76 41.59 -12.18
N GLU A 47 74.87 42.49 -12.59
CA GLU A 47 74.46 42.73 -13.99
C GLU A 47 74.14 41.51 -14.87
N HIS A 48 72.84 41.23 -15.01
CA HIS A 48 72.24 41.49 -16.33
C HIS A 48 70.78 41.91 -16.19
N GLU A 49 70.35 42.90 -16.97
CA GLU A 49 68.94 43.05 -17.27
C GLU A 49 68.55 41.89 -18.21
N THR A 50 67.93 40.84 -17.68
CA THR A 50 67.10 39.97 -18.52
C THR A 50 65.85 40.78 -18.86
N MET A 51 65.94 41.53 -19.96
CA MET A 51 64.78 42.03 -20.67
C MET A 51 63.78 40.89 -20.80
N LEU A 52 62.50 41.19 -20.54
CA LEU A 52 61.44 40.18 -20.57
C LEU A 52 61.18 39.82 -22.04
N ASP A 53 61.92 38.85 -22.55
CA ASP A 53 61.82 38.33 -23.92
C ASP A 53 60.48 37.57 -24.05
N VAL A 54 59.43 38.36 -24.25
CA VAL A 54 58.13 37.87 -24.70
C VAL A 54 58.32 37.40 -26.14
N HIS A 55 58.83 36.18 -26.30
CA HIS A 55 58.72 35.43 -27.54
C HIS A 55 57.26 35.55 -28.02
N PRO A 56 57.01 36.14 -29.19
CA PRO A 56 55.67 36.18 -29.75
C PRO A 56 55.16 34.75 -29.87
N ALA A 57 53.95 34.48 -29.38
CA ALA A 57 53.35 33.16 -29.48
C ALA A 57 53.10 32.82 -30.96
N HIS A 58 54.08 32.18 -31.61
CA HIS A 58 54.07 31.86 -33.05
C HIS A 58 53.00 30.83 -33.47
N HIS A 59 52.10 30.47 -32.54
CA HIS A 59 50.88 29.69 -32.78
C HIS A 59 49.59 30.44 -32.44
N ALA A 60 49.63 31.78 -32.38
CA ALA A 60 48.42 32.59 -32.54
C ALA A 60 47.85 32.35 -33.95
N ALA A 61 46.73 31.62 -34.02
CA ALA A 61 46.05 31.25 -35.27
C ALA A 61 45.71 32.49 -36.10
N SER A 62 46.52 32.75 -37.13
CA SER A 62 46.52 34.03 -37.87
C SER A 62 45.68 33.99 -39.15
N SER A 63 45.12 32.83 -39.50
CA SER A 63 44.14 32.69 -40.57
C SER A 63 42.72 32.43 -40.03
N TRP A 64 41.73 33.05 -40.69
CA TRP A 64 40.30 32.75 -40.47
C TRP A 64 39.98 31.25 -40.59
N LYS A 65 40.71 30.53 -41.44
CA LYS A 65 40.57 29.08 -41.61
C LYS A 65 40.89 28.31 -40.32
N GLU A 66 41.99 28.65 -39.65
CA GLU A 66 42.37 28.01 -38.37
C GLU A 66 41.37 28.35 -37.27
N PHE A 67 40.87 29.60 -37.22
CA PHE A 67 39.83 30.01 -36.28
C PHE A 67 38.53 29.20 -36.45
N PHE A 68 38.04 29.04 -37.69
CA PHE A 68 36.87 28.19 -37.96
C PHE A 68 37.12 26.71 -37.66
N ILE A 69 38.35 26.19 -37.86
CA ILE A 69 38.70 24.82 -37.48
C ILE A 69 38.64 24.63 -35.95
N HIS A 70 39.20 25.56 -35.16
CA HIS A 70 39.13 25.49 -33.70
C HIS A 70 37.68 25.53 -33.19
N ILE A 71 36.85 26.43 -33.72
CA ILE A 71 35.42 26.49 -33.36
C ILE A 71 34.71 25.18 -33.75
N ALA A 72 34.94 24.67 -34.96
CA ALA A 72 34.33 23.41 -35.41
C ALA A 72 34.74 22.22 -34.51
N THR A 73 36.00 22.16 -34.06
CA THR A 73 36.47 21.13 -33.12
C THR A 73 35.82 21.26 -31.74
N ILE A 74 35.69 22.47 -31.19
CA ILE A 74 35.03 22.72 -29.90
C ILE A 74 33.54 22.36 -29.98
N VAL A 75 32.84 22.82 -31.03
CA VAL A 75 31.42 22.52 -31.26
C VAL A 75 31.20 21.02 -31.45
N LEU A 76 32.06 20.32 -32.19
CA LEU A 76 31.98 18.87 -32.36
C LEU A 76 32.16 18.14 -31.03
N GLY A 77 33.11 18.56 -30.19
CA GLY A 77 33.31 18.00 -28.84
C GLY A 77 32.08 18.17 -27.94
N LEU A 78 31.47 19.37 -27.93
CA LEU A 78 30.26 19.65 -27.17
C LEU A 78 29.04 18.85 -27.68
N LEU A 79 28.87 18.75 -29.00
CA LEU A 79 27.80 17.95 -29.59
C LEU A 79 27.94 16.45 -29.28
N ILE A 80 29.16 15.92 -29.28
CA ILE A 80 29.43 14.52 -28.89
C ILE A 80 29.14 14.31 -27.40
N ALA A 81 29.55 15.23 -26.53
CA ALA A 81 29.29 15.14 -25.09
C ALA A 81 27.77 15.08 -24.79
N ILE A 82 27.01 16.05 -25.32
CA ILE A 82 25.54 16.11 -25.14
C ILE A 82 24.86 14.88 -25.76
N ALA A 83 25.29 14.43 -26.94
CA ALA A 83 24.72 13.25 -27.58
C ALA A 83 24.96 11.95 -26.78
N LEU A 84 26.13 11.81 -26.13
CA LEU A 84 26.42 10.67 -25.25
C LEU A 84 25.64 10.74 -23.94
N GLU A 85 25.56 11.92 -23.32
CA GLU A 85 24.76 12.17 -22.11
C GLU A 85 23.28 11.79 -22.33
N GLN A 86 22.65 12.35 -23.37
CA GLN A 86 21.27 12.06 -23.74
C GLN A 86 21.03 10.60 -24.15
N ALA A 87 22.03 9.93 -24.77
CA ALA A 87 21.93 8.52 -25.09
C ALA A 87 21.97 7.63 -23.82
N VAL A 88 22.88 7.91 -22.89
CA VAL A 88 22.99 7.18 -21.61
C VAL A 88 21.73 7.37 -20.77
N GLU A 89 21.24 8.61 -20.66
CA GLU A 89 19.98 8.95 -19.98
C GLU A 89 18.79 8.19 -20.58
N HIS A 90 18.65 8.17 -21.91
CA HIS A 90 17.61 7.41 -22.60
C HIS A 90 17.66 5.89 -22.30
N PHE A 91 18.86 5.30 -22.24
CA PHE A 91 19.00 3.89 -21.86
C PHE A 91 18.73 3.64 -20.36
N HIS A 92 19.08 4.59 -19.48
CA HIS A 92 18.81 4.51 -18.05
C HIS A 92 17.31 4.50 -17.76
N HIS A 93 16.58 5.52 -18.22
CA HIS A 93 15.12 5.61 -18.07
C HIS A 93 14.38 4.39 -18.66
N ARG A 94 14.85 3.86 -19.79
CA ARG A 94 14.26 2.65 -20.39
C ARG A 94 14.53 1.37 -19.61
N ARG A 95 15.64 1.29 -18.87
CA ARG A 95 15.90 0.17 -17.95
C ARG A 95 15.02 0.31 -16.71
N GLU A 96 15.02 1.48 -16.09
CA GLU A 96 14.27 1.78 -14.87
C GLU A 96 12.77 1.50 -15.02
N VAL A 97 12.16 1.98 -16.11
CA VAL A 97 10.77 1.67 -16.47
C VAL A 97 10.54 0.17 -16.73
N ALA A 98 11.53 -0.57 -17.26
CA ALA A 98 11.40 -2.02 -17.47
C ALA A 98 11.50 -2.81 -16.16
N GLU A 99 12.33 -2.35 -15.22
CA GLU A 99 12.54 -2.92 -13.88
C GLU A 99 11.26 -2.74 -13.05
N VAL A 100 10.75 -1.51 -12.92
CA VAL A 100 9.46 -1.21 -12.25
C VAL A 100 8.28 -1.94 -12.89
N ARG A 101 8.26 -2.12 -14.23
CA ARG A 101 7.22 -2.92 -14.90
C ARG A 101 7.25 -4.40 -14.55
N GLU A 102 8.37 -4.96 -14.12
CA GLU A 102 8.45 -6.36 -13.67
C GLU A 102 7.97 -6.47 -12.23
N GLU A 103 8.43 -5.57 -11.36
CA GLU A 103 7.99 -5.49 -9.96
C GLU A 103 6.47 -5.27 -9.84
N LEU A 104 5.89 -4.36 -10.65
CA LEU A 104 4.44 -4.11 -10.67
C LEU A 104 3.63 -5.31 -11.17
N ARG A 105 4.21 -6.18 -12.02
CA ARG A 105 3.59 -7.45 -12.40
C ARG A 105 3.65 -8.47 -11.27
N GLY A 106 4.77 -8.53 -10.54
CA GLY A 106 4.88 -9.33 -9.30
C GLY A 106 3.87 -8.92 -8.23
N GLU A 107 3.78 -7.61 -7.94
CA GLU A 107 2.80 -7.04 -7.00
C GLU A 107 1.34 -7.32 -7.45
N ARG A 108 1.06 -7.25 -8.76
CA ARG A 108 -0.27 -7.58 -9.31
C ARG A 108 -0.65 -9.06 -9.15
N GLU A 109 0.27 -9.99 -9.38
CA GLU A 109 -0.01 -11.42 -9.17
C GLU A 109 -0.20 -11.74 -7.68
N ALA A 110 0.62 -11.18 -6.78
CA ALA A 110 0.43 -11.31 -5.34
C ALA A 110 -0.95 -10.80 -4.90
N ASN A 111 -1.36 -9.63 -5.39
CA ASN A 111 -2.69 -9.06 -5.13
C ASN A 111 -3.85 -9.93 -5.63
N LYS A 112 -3.67 -10.69 -6.71
CA LYS A 112 -4.69 -11.62 -7.23
C LYS A 112 -4.89 -12.84 -6.32
N ASP A 113 -3.83 -13.31 -5.65
CA ASP A 113 -3.92 -14.43 -4.70
C ASP A 113 -4.37 -13.98 -3.30
N SER A 114 -4.03 -12.76 -2.84
CA SER A 114 -4.72 -12.13 -1.71
C SER A 114 -6.21 -12.01 -1.99
N PHE A 115 -6.60 -11.44 -3.15
CA PHE A 115 -8.00 -11.28 -3.54
C PHE A 115 -8.79 -12.61 -3.63
N ARG A 116 -8.14 -13.71 -4.03
CA ARG A 116 -8.70 -15.08 -3.99
C ARG A 116 -8.96 -15.54 -2.54
N SER A 117 -8.06 -15.19 -1.63
CA SER A 117 -8.15 -15.52 -0.21
C SER A 117 -9.27 -14.74 0.45
N GLU A 118 -9.32 -13.41 0.28
CA GLU A 118 -10.44 -12.55 0.75
C GLU A 118 -11.79 -13.03 0.19
N THR A 119 -11.86 -13.37 -1.10
CA THR A 119 -13.03 -14.01 -1.75
C THR A 119 -13.48 -15.33 -1.09
N THR A 120 -12.58 -16.01 -0.37
CA THR A 120 -12.87 -17.23 0.39
C THR A 120 -13.28 -16.89 1.83
N HIS A 121 -12.52 -16.03 2.51
CA HIS A 121 -12.78 -15.55 3.86
C HIS A 121 -14.16 -14.90 3.96
N TRP A 122 -14.52 -14.04 3.00
CA TRP A 122 -15.83 -13.39 2.92
C TRP A 122 -17.01 -14.38 3.00
N ARG A 123 -16.88 -15.57 2.39
CA ARG A 123 -17.92 -16.61 2.41
C ARG A 123 -18.02 -17.30 3.77
N TRP A 124 -16.90 -17.49 4.46
CA TRP A 124 -16.88 -18.05 5.82
C TRP A 124 -17.45 -17.04 6.82
N GLU A 125 -16.97 -15.80 6.79
CA GLU A 125 -17.41 -14.70 7.66
C GLU A 125 -18.89 -14.35 7.43
N THR A 126 -19.42 -14.51 6.19
CA THR A 126 -20.86 -14.45 5.92
C THR A 126 -21.63 -15.52 6.68
N ALA A 127 -21.19 -16.78 6.61
CA ALA A 127 -21.84 -17.90 7.30
C ALA A 127 -21.75 -17.79 8.82
N GLU A 128 -20.64 -17.27 9.35
CA GLU A 128 -20.48 -16.95 10.78
C GLU A 128 -21.46 -15.87 11.24
N LEU A 129 -21.57 -14.75 10.50
CA LEU A 129 -22.51 -13.67 10.84
C LEU A 129 -23.98 -14.10 10.73
N GLU A 130 -24.33 -14.92 9.73
CA GLU A 130 -25.68 -15.51 9.63
C GLU A 130 -25.96 -16.49 10.79
N ASN A 131 -24.98 -17.32 11.19
CA ASN A 131 -25.05 -18.16 12.38
C ASN A 131 -25.22 -17.32 13.66
N ASN A 132 -24.46 -16.22 13.81
CA ASN A 132 -24.52 -15.36 14.99
C ASN A 132 -25.92 -14.74 15.14
N LEU A 133 -26.50 -14.24 14.04
CA LEU A 133 -27.88 -13.74 14.03
C LEU A 133 -28.90 -14.84 14.36
N MET A 134 -28.68 -16.08 13.94
CA MET A 134 -29.53 -17.24 14.26
C MET A 134 -29.47 -17.60 15.75
N VAL A 135 -28.28 -17.66 16.35
CA VAL A 135 -28.07 -17.90 17.79
C VAL A 135 -28.66 -16.76 18.64
N LEU A 136 -28.43 -15.50 18.25
CA LEU A 136 -28.99 -14.34 18.93
C LEU A 136 -30.53 -14.31 18.85
N ALA A 137 -31.12 -14.61 17.68
CA ALA A 137 -32.57 -14.71 17.50
C ALA A 137 -33.21 -15.91 18.24
N TYR A 138 -32.41 -16.91 18.62
CA TYR A 138 -32.81 -17.96 19.56
C TYR A 138 -32.77 -17.44 21.01
N LEU A 139 -31.66 -16.82 21.43
CA LEU A 139 -31.48 -16.24 22.78
C LEU A 139 -32.53 -15.17 23.11
N GLN A 140 -32.98 -14.36 22.14
CA GLN A 140 -34.09 -13.42 22.31
C GLN A 140 -35.41 -14.08 22.76
N LYS A 141 -35.63 -15.36 22.39
CA LYS A 141 -36.83 -16.15 22.73
C LYS A 141 -36.61 -17.06 23.93
N HIS A 142 -35.36 -17.45 24.17
CA HIS A 142 -34.94 -18.40 25.20
C HIS A 142 -33.74 -17.84 26.01
N PRO A 143 -33.89 -16.69 26.69
CA PRO A 143 -32.80 -16.08 27.45
C PRO A 143 -32.39 -16.98 28.62
N GLY A 144 -31.09 -17.00 28.94
CA GLY A 144 -30.54 -17.88 29.98
C GLY A 144 -30.47 -19.36 29.58
N THR A 145 -30.61 -19.70 28.29
CA THR A 145 -30.34 -21.07 27.82
C THR A 145 -28.86 -21.40 28.03
N PRO A 146 -28.51 -22.51 28.72
CA PRO A 146 -27.13 -22.95 28.87
C PRO A 146 -26.42 -23.14 27.53
N ASP A 147 -25.16 -22.73 27.45
CA ASP A 147 -24.37 -22.67 26.22
C ASP A 147 -24.32 -24.02 25.48
N GLU A 148 -24.35 -25.14 26.21
CA GLU A 148 -24.34 -26.52 25.66
C GLU A 148 -25.67 -26.95 25.01
N LYS A 149 -26.68 -26.07 25.02
CA LYS A 149 -28.02 -26.29 24.45
C LYS A 149 -28.38 -25.28 23.36
N LEU A 150 -27.47 -24.37 23.02
CA LEU A 150 -27.69 -23.41 21.93
C LEU A 150 -27.60 -24.08 20.55
N PRO A 151 -28.25 -23.53 19.52
CA PRO A 151 -28.19 -24.06 18.16
C PRO A 151 -26.83 -23.83 17.46
N GLY A 152 -25.93 -23.08 18.11
CA GLY A 152 -24.57 -22.75 17.67
C GLY A 152 -23.88 -21.89 18.73
N CYS A 153 -22.58 -21.65 18.57
CA CYS A 153 -21.84 -20.61 19.30
C CYS A 153 -21.86 -19.28 18.51
N LEU A 154 -21.44 -18.18 19.11
CA LEU A 154 -21.06 -16.98 18.37
C LEU A 154 -19.60 -17.12 17.92
N VAL A 155 -19.30 -16.72 16.69
CA VAL A 155 -17.94 -16.77 16.11
C VAL A 155 -17.62 -15.42 15.47
N TRP A 156 -16.44 -14.90 15.76
CA TRP A 156 -15.98 -13.59 15.29
C TRP A 156 -14.60 -13.73 14.62
N PHE A 157 -14.46 -14.69 13.71
CA PHE A 157 -13.24 -14.79 12.93
C PHE A 157 -13.18 -13.63 11.94
N HIS A 158 -11.97 -13.09 11.74
CA HIS A 158 -11.68 -12.23 10.61
C HIS A 158 -10.29 -12.57 10.09
N ALA A 159 -10.18 -12.90 8.81
CA ALA A 159 -8.90 -13.06 8.13
C ALA A 159 -8.54 -11.80 7.35
N SER A 160 -7.26 -11.45 7.35
CA SER A 160 -6.79 -10.16 6.85
C SER A 160 -5.57 -10.31 5.94
N SER A 161 -5.77 -10.24 4.62
CA SER A 161 -4.70 -9.93 3.66
C SER A 161 -4.96 -8.57 2.99
N SER A 162 -4.29 -7.52 3.49
CA SER A 162 -4.26 -6.23 2.80
C SER A 162 -3.53 -6.35 1.46
N PRO A 163 -3.96 -5.60 0.42
CA PRO A 163 -3.27 -5.59 -0.86
C PRO A 163 -1.88 -4.97 -0.73
N SER A 164 -0.90 -5.50 -1.47
CA SER A 164 0.41 -4.87 -1.62
C SER A 164 0.29 -3.69 -2.59
N GLN A 165 0.85 -2.55 -2.20
CA GLN A 165 0.91 -1.32 -2.99
C GLN A 165 2.31 -0.66 -2.93
N ALA A 166 3.29 -1.37 -2.37
CA ALA A 166 4.61 -0.84 -2.06
C ALA A 166 5.41 -0.52 -3.34
N VAL A 167 5.27 -1.35 -4.38
CA VAL A 167 5.90 -1.07 -5.68
C VAL A 167 5.22 0.12 -6.35
N TRP A 168 3.88 0.21 -6.29
CA TRP A 168 3.16 1.35 -6.85
C TRP A 168 3.49 2.67 -6.16
N ASP A 169 3.56 2.70 -4.84
CA ASP A 169 3.95 3.88 -4.08
C ASP A 169 5.42 4.26 -4.32
N ALA A 170 6.32 3.28 -4.45
CA ALA A 170 7.71 3.53 -4.86
C ALA A 170 7.82 4.08 -6.28
N ALA A 171 7.09 3.54 -7.26
CA ALA A 171 7.06 4.00 -8.66
C ALA A 171 6.54 5.44 -8.81
N LYS A 172 5.54 5.82 -8.00
CA LYS A 172 5.05 7.21 -7.92
C LYS A 172 6.07 8.13 -7.25
N THR A 173 6.69 7.70 -6.15
CA THR A 173 7.60 8.51 -5.34
C THR A 173 8.95 8.77 -6.04
N SER A 174 9.46 7.79 -6.78
CA SER A 174 10.65 7.91 -7.63
C SER A 174 10.43 8.75 -8.89
N GLY A 175 9.17 8.97 -9.30
CA GLY A 175 8.82 9.71 -10.52
C GLY A 175 8.88 8.89 -11.80
N VAL A 176 9.18 7.58 -11.74
CA VAL A 176 9.26 6.67 -12.90
C VAL A 176 7.96 6.61 -13.69
N THR A 177 6.81 6.82 -13.03
CA THR A 177 5.51 6.95 -13.71
C THR A 177 5.45 8.09 -14.73
N SER A 178 6.30 9.11 -14.65
CA SER A 178 6.39 10.17 -15.67
C SER A 178 7.07 9.71 -16.97
N LEU A 179 7.83 8.61 -16.92
CA LEU A 179 8.53 7.98 -18.05
C LEU A 179 7.69 6.84 -18.68
N MET A 180 6.60 6.43 -18.02
CA MET A 180 5.67 5.39 -18.47
C MET A 180 4.61 5.94 -19.45
N HIS A 181 3.88 5.05 -20.12
CA HIS A 181 2.74 5.51 -20.93
C HIS A 181 1.59 5.93 -20.02
N ARG A 182 0.95 7.07 -20.29
CA ARG A 182 -0.15 7.58 -19.47
C ARG A 182 -1.31 6.58 -19.32
N GLU A 183 -1.68 5.87 -20.39
CA GLU A 183 -2.72 4.83 -20.36
C GLU A 183 -2.36 3.63 -19.45
N GLU A 184 -1.06 3.35 -19.28
CA GLU A 184 -0.54 2.30 -18.39
C GLU A 184 -0.55 2.77 -16.92
N VAL A 185 -0.11 4.01 -16.67
CA VAL A 185 -0.20 4.66 -15.35
C VAL A 185 -1.65 4.75 -14.88
N GLU A 186 -2.57 5.15 -15.77
CA GLU A 186 -4.01 5.17 -15.52
C GLU A 186 -4.54 3.77 -15.17
N GLN A 187 -4.14 2.71 -15.89
CA GLN A 187 -4.56 1.32 -15.58
C GLN A 187 -4.06 0.80 -14.22
N TYR A 188 -2.83 1.12 -13.81
CA TYR A 188 -2.34 0.79 -12.48
C TYR A 188 -3.11 1.55 -11.41
N GLU A 189 -3.21 2.88 -11.52
CA GLU A 189 -3.92 3.72 -10.55
C GLU A 189 -5.39 3.29 -10.39
N ASP A 190 -6.04 2.92 -11.50
CA ASP A 190 -7.43 2.46 -11.54
C ASP A 190 -7.62 1.06 -10.93
N THR A 191 -6.53 0.26 -10.84
CA THR A 191 -6.44 -1.01 -10.10
C THR A 191 -6.24 -0.76 -8.60
N TYR A 192 -5.24 0.03 -8.20
CA TYR A 192 -4.95 0.28 -6.78
C TYR A 192 -6.10 1.04 -6.09
N ASN A 193 -6.75 1.99 -6.77
CA ASN A 193 -7.99 2.62 -6.28
C ASN A 193 -9.17 1.66 -6.18
N GLN A 194 -9.10 0.46 -6.75
CA GLN A 194 -10.14 -0.55 -6.62
C GLN A 194 -9.79 -1.57 -5.52
N LEU A 195 -8.52 -1.97 -5.41
CA LEU A 195 -8.00 -2.75 -4.27
C LEU A 195 -8.23 -2.01 -2.95
N LYS A 196 -7.92 -0.71 -2.90
CA LYS A 196 -8.16 0.12 -1.71
C LYS A 196 -9.64 0.15 -1.27
N LYS A 197 -10.61 0.09 -2.19
CA LYS A 197 -12.04 0.04 -1.84
C LYS A 197 -12.45 -1.28 -1.18
N ILE A 198 -11.73 -2.38 -1.44
CA ILE A 198 -11.93 -3.64 -0.74
C ILE A 198 -11.38 -3.48 0.68
N ASP A 199 -10.13 -3.03 0.82
CA ASP A 199 -9.47 -2.84 2.12
C ASP A 199 -10.21 -1.85 3.03
N ASP A 200 -10.70 -0.73 2.49
CA ASP A 200 -11.54 0.25 3.20
C ASP A 200 -12.91 -0.34 3.62
N ALA A 201 -13.52 -1.20 2.79
CA ALA A 201 -14.80 -1.83 3.11
C ALA A 201 -14.65 -2.94 4.15
N ARG A 202 -13.57 -3.73 4.04
CA ARG A 202 -13.17 -4.80 4.97
C ARG A 202 -12.83 -4.25 6.34
N SER A 203 -12.04 -3.17 6.39
CA SER A 203 -11.74 -2.44 7.64
C SER A 203 -13.01 -1.98 8.34
N LEU A 204 -13.98 -1.43 7.59
CA LEU A 204 -15.30 -1.05 8.12
C LEU A 204 -16.20 -2.24 8.51
N ALA A 205 -15.92 -3.46 8.04
CA ALA A 205 -16.59 -4.68 8.48
C ALA A 205 -15.96 -5.22 9.77
N TYR A 206 -14.63 -5.31 9.80
CA TYR A 206 -13.84 -5.68 10.97
C TYR A 206 -14.15 -4.80 12.19
N ASP A 207 -14.16 -3.47 12.05
CA ASP A 207 -14.56 -2.55 13.13
C ASP A 207 -15.97 -2.87 13.67
N ALA A 208 -16.93 -3.18 12.78
CA ALA A 208 -18.29 -3.51 13.18
C ALA A 208 -18.43 -4.92 13.80
N MET A 209 -17.58 -5.88 13.42
CA MET A 209 -17.49 -7.20 14.05
C MET A 209 -16.87 -7.09 15.45
N ASN A 210 -15.81 -6.31 15.60
CA ASN A 210 -15.21 -5.96 16.89
C ASN A 210 -16.20 -5.24 17.81
N ASP A 211 -17.04 -4.36 17.28
CA ASP A 211 -18.12 -3.73 18.03
C ASP A 211 -19.16 -4.74 18.52
N ALA A 212 -19.55 -5.69 17.68
CA ALA A 212 -20.51 -6.74 18.03
C ALA A 212 -19.96 -7.72 19.09
N SER A 213 -18.67 -8.05 19.06
CA SER A 213 -18.03 -8.98 20.01
C SER A 213 -17.66 -8.36 21.37
N ARG A 214 -17.82 -7.04 21.57
CA ARG A 214 -17.41 -6.32 22.81
C ARG A 214 -17.90 -6.92 24.13
N TYR A 215 -19.00 -7.70 24.14
CA TYR A 215 -19.47 -8.39 25.36
C TYR A 215 -18.45 -9.40 25.90
N GLU A 216 -17.64 -10.02 25.04
CA GLU A 216 -16.65 -11.04 25.39
C GLU A 216 -15.50 -10.49 26.26
N LEU A 217 -15.28 -9.17 26.23
CA LEU A 217 -14.35 -8.47 27.11
C LEU A 217 -14.83 -8.39 28.57
N THR A 218 -16.09 -8.75 28.83
CA THR A 218 -16.72 -8.73 30.18
C THR A 218 -17.16 -10.13 30.61
N ASP A 219 -17.90 -10.85 29.75
CA ASP A 219 -18.31 -12.23 29.95
C ASP A 219 -18.59 -12.89 28.59
N ASN A 220 -17.92 -13.99 28.28
CA ASN A 220 -18.11 -14.70 27.01
C ASN A 220 -19.25 -15.74 27.04
N ARG A 221 -19.90 -15.94 28.19
CA ARG A 221 -20.98 -16.91 28.35
C ARG A 221 -22.29 -16.37 27.80
N LEU A 222 -22.79 -17.01 26.76
CA LEU A 222 -24.02 -16.61 26.07
C LEU A 222 -25.26 -16.79 26.96
N SER A 223 -25.21 -17.74 27.90
CA SER A 223 -26.22 -17.93 28.95
C SER A 223 -26.29 -16.79 29.98
N HIS A 224 -25.27 -15.93 30.07
CA HIS A 224 -25.24 -14.80 31.01
C HIS A 224 -25.71 -13.48 30.39
N LEU A 225 -25.84 -13.39 29.06
CA LEU A 225 -26.25 -12.17 28.38
C LEU A 225 -27.68 -11.75 28.74
N SER A 226 -27.84 -10.52 29.22
CA SER A 226 -29.17 -9.96 29.50
C SER A 226 -29.95 -9.71 28.19
N PRO A 227 -31.31 -9.65 28.23
CA PRO A 227 -32.11 -9.32 27.04
C PRO A 227 -31.74 -7.99 26.36
N ALA A 228 -31.18 -7.03 27.11
CA ALA A 228 -30.66 -5.78 26.56
C ALA A 228 -29.37 -6.02 25.75
N GLN A 229 -28.39 -6.72 26.31
CA GLN A 229 -27.15 -7.08 25.61
C GLN A 229 -27.43 -7.95 24.38
N ILE A 230 -28.35 -8.92 24.47
CA ILE A 230 -28.76 -9.74 23.31
C ILE A 230 -29.30 -8.85 22.18
N GLY A 231 -30.15 -7.85 22.50
CA GLY A 231 -30.68 -6.91 21.51
C GLY A 231 -29.62 -5.98 20.92
N GLU A 232 -28.69 -5.49 21.73
CA GLU A 232 -27.55 -4.66 21.32
C GLU A 232 -26.61 -5.45 20.40
N THR A 233 -26.13 -6.62 20.83
CA THR A 233 -25.30 -7.52 20.02
C THR A 233 -26.01 -7.91 18.72
N THR A 234 -27.32 -8.19 18.73
CA THR A 234 -28.08 -8.44 17.48
C THR A 234 -27.99 -7.25 16.52
N THR A 235 -28.16 -6.03 17.04
CA THR A 235 -28.13 -4.80 16.23
C THR A 235 -26.74 -4.55 15.64
N LEU A 236 -25.69 -4.74 16.44
CA LEU A 236 -24.30 -4.61 16.00
C LEU A 236 -23.93 -5.69 14.98
N THR A 237 -24.39 -6.94 15.15
CA THR A 237 -24.21 -8.02 14.17
C THR A 237 -24.89 -7.69 12.82
N GLN A 238 -26.06 -7.06 12.84
CA GLN A 238 -26.73 -6.60 11.60
C GLN A 238 -25.97 -5.46 10.91
N ILE A 239 -25.31 -4.59 11.68
CA ILE A 239 -24.41 -3.56 11.15
C ILE A 239 -23.18 -4.23 10.53
N ALA A 240 -22.53 -5.17 11.24
CA ALA A 240 -21.40 -5.95 10.73
C ALA A 240 -21.73 -6.65 9.40
N LEU A 241 -22.83 -7.41 9.32
CA LEU A 241 -23.27 -8.05 8.09
C LEU A 241 -23.60 -7.05 6.96
N THR A 242 -24.07 -5.84 7.29
CA THR A 242 -24.30 -4.77 6.31
C THR A 242 -22.98 -4.18 5.78
N LYS A 243 -21.93 -4.14 6.59
CA LYS A 243 -20.58 -3.71 6.19
C LYS A 243 -19.88 -4.80 5.37
N HIS A 244 -19.96 -6.05 5.83
CA HIS A 244 -19.48 -7.23 5.13
C HIS A 244 -20.07 -7.34 3.71
N TRP A 245 -21.37 -7.07 3.58
CA TRP A 245 -22.04 -7.01 2.28
C TRP A 245 -21.47 -5.94 1.33
N LEU A 246 -20.98 -4.79 1.85
CA LEU A 246 -20.34 -3.76 1.04
C LEU A 246 -18.95 -4.18 0.55
N GLU A 247 -18.20 -4.96 1.36
CA GLU A 247 -16.95 -5.57 0.93
C GLU A 247 -17.19 -6.59 -0.20
N GLY A 248 -18.18 -7.46 -0.06
CA GLY A 248 -18.58 -8.40 -1.11
C GLY A 248 -18.99 -7.69 -2.42
N VAL A 249 -19.63 -6.51 -2.32
CA VAL A 249 -19.89 -5.62 -3.46
C VAL A 249 -18.59 -5.03 -4.05
N ALA A 250 -17.59 -4.68 -3.23
CA ALA A 250 -16.29 -4.23 -3.72
C ALA A 250 -15.53 -5.36 -4.43
N LEU A 251 -15.53 -6.57 -3.87
CA LEU A 251 -14.97 -7.79 -4.44
C LEU A 251 -15.60 -8.11 -5.81
N GLU A 252 -16.94 -8.19 -5.90
CA GLU A 252 -17.64 -8.43 -7.16
C GLU A 252 -17.30 -7.37 -8.22
N ASN A 253 -17.36 -6.07 -7.86
CA ASN A 253 -17.07 -4.99 -8.80
C ASN A 253 -15.63 -5.05 -9.33
N THR A 254 -14.69 -5.54 -8.54
CA THR A 254 -13.28 -5.71 -8.93
C THR A 254 -13.14 -6.79 -9.98
N ALA A 255 -13.66 -8.01 -9.75
CA ALA A 255 -13.66 -9.09 -10.74
C ALA A 255 -14.55 -8.78 -11.98
N ARG A 256 -15.58 -7.93 -11.82
CA ARG A 256 -16.37 -7.43 -12.95
C ARG A 256 -15.54 -6.48 -13.83
N LYS A 257 -14.71 -5.61 -13.24
CA LYS A 257 -13.88 -4.63 -13.94
C LYS A 257 -12.61 -5.25 -14.54
N PHE A 258 -11.85 -6.01 -13.76
CA PHE A 258 -10.55 -6.57 -14.13
C PHE A 258 -10.68 -8.06 -14.46
N LYS A 259 -10.53 -8.41 -15.75
CA LYS A 259 -10.74 -9.79 -16.24
C LYS A 259 -9.58 -10.75 -15.97
N ASP A 260 -8.46 -10.21 -15.51
CA ASP A 260 -7.27 -10.94 -15.07
C ASP A 260 -7.31 -11.32 -13.58
N PHE A 261 -8.21 -10.70 -12.80
CA PHE A 261 -8.51 -11.12 -11.43
C PHE A 261 -9.34 -12.41 -11.44
N PRO A 262 -9.16 -13.30 -10.44
CA PRO A 262 -9.89 -14.55 -10.39
C PRO A 262 -11.40 -14.32 -10.11
N PRO A 263 -12.28 -15.30 -10.43
CA PRO A 263 -13.69 -15.22 -10.11
C PRO A 263 -13.93 -14.97 -8.61
N SER A 264 -14.86 -14.07 -8.30
CA SER A 264 -15.10 -13.58 -6.94
C SER A 264 -16.53 -13.88 -6.46
N ILE A 265 -17.05 -13.07 -5.53
CA ILE A 265 -18.44 -13.09 -5.08
C ILE A 265 -19.36 -12.66 -6.22
N THR A 266 -20.53 -13.26 -6.32
CA THR A 266 -21.54 -13.00 -7.36
C THR A 266 -22.72 -12.17 -6.85
N SER A 267 -23.42 -11.49 -7.77
CA SER A 267 -24.69 -10.79 -7.49
C SER A 267 -25.75 -11.67 -6.81
N ASP A 268 -25.75 -12.97 -7.11
CA ASP A 268 -26.69 -13.93 -6.52
C ASP A 268 -26.34 -14.20 -5.05
N GLU A 269 -25.06 -14.46 -4.73
CA GLU A 269 -24.57 -14.57 -3.34
C GLU A 269 -24.86 -13.29 -2.54
N LEU A 270 -24.61 -12.11 -3.12
CA LEU A 270 -24.93 -10.81 -2.53
C LEU A 270 -26.45 -10.55 -2.38
N SER A 271 -27.30 -11.28 -3.10
CA SER A 271 -28.76 -11.16 -2.97
C SER A 271 -29.32 -11.95 -1.78
N LEU A 272 -28.69 -13.10 -1.46
CA LEU A 272 -29.06 -13.99 -0.37
C LEU A 272 -28.85 -13.29 0.99
N VAL A 273 -27.64 -12.77 1.23
CA VAL A 273 -27.25 -12.07 2.47
C VAL A 273 -28.21 -10.94 2.85
N ARG A 274 -28.75 -10.23 1.86
CA ARG A 274 -29.71 -9.12 2.09
C ARG A 274 -31.18 -9.54 2.10
N ASN A 275 -31.48 -10.83 1.98
CA ASN A 275 -32.83 -11.41 1.84
C ASN A 275 -33.70 -10.60 0.86
N ARG A 276 -33.09 -10.20 -0.27
CA ARG A 276 -33.69 -9.26 -1.20
C ARG A 276 -34.64 -10.03 -2.11
N LYS A 277 -35.96 -9.80 -1.97
CA LYS A 277 -36.97 -10.27 -2.93
C LYS A 277 -36.45 -10.06 -4.36
N ASN A 278 -36.50 -11.11 -5.19
CA ASN A 278 -36.02 -11.05 -6.56
C ASN A 278 -36.70 -9.89 -7.30
N VAL A 279 -35.98 -9.13 -8.14
CA VAL A 279 -36.54 -7.97 -8.86
C VAL A 279 -37.78 -8.35 -9.67
N ALA A 280 -37.83 -9.56 -10.25
CA ALA A 280 -38.99 -10.07 -10.99
C ALA A 280 -40.19 -10.43 -10.09
N GLU A 281 -39.98 -10.64 -8.79
CA GLU A 281 -41.05 -10.78 -7.80
C GLU A 281 -41.45 -9.42 -7.22
N GLY A 282 -40.48 -8.55 -6.96
CA GLY A 282 -40.70 -7.14 -6.61
C GLY A 282 -41.56 -6.44 -7.65
N MET A 283 -41.34 -6.67 -8.95
CA MET A 283 -42.17 -6.14 -10.04
C MET A 283 -43.65 -6.53 -10.00
N LYS A 284 -44.05 -7.52 -9.19
CA LYS A 284 -45.46 -7.90 -8.97
C LYS A 284 -46.12 -7.08 -7.85
N ASP A 285 -45.33 -6.33 -7.07
CA ASP A 285 -45.78 -5.45 -5.99
C ASP A 285 -46.14 -4.06 -6.54
N PRO A 286 -47.38 -3.56 -6.32
CA PRO A 286 -47.79 -2.22 -6.75
C PRO A 286 -46.90 -1.09 -6.20
N ALA A 287 -46.31 -1.25 -5.01
CA ALA A 287 -45.40 -0.26 -4.42
C ALA A 287 -44.05 -0.22 -5.17
N PHE A 288 -43.58 -1.35 -5.68
CA PHE A 288 -42.39 -1.42 -6.53
C PHE A 288 -42.66 -0.75 -7.88
N ALA A 289 -43.82 -1.01 -8.50
CA ALA A 289 -44.22 -0.35 -9.74
C ALA A 289 -44.29 1.19 -9.59
N GLN A 290 -44.84 1.69 -8.48
CA GLN A 290 -44.83 3.11 -8.16
C GLN A 290 -43.41 3.66 -7.94
N THR A 291 -42.52 2.87 -7.32
CA THR A 291 -41.12 3.24 -7.10
C THR A 291 -40.34 3.32 -8.42
N ILE A 292 -40.48 2.34 -9.31
CA ILE A 292 -39.88 2.39 -10.66
C ILE A 292 -40.42 3.57 -11.47
N SER A 293 -41.70 3.92 -11.34
CA SER A 293 -42.28 5.11 -11.97
C SER A 293 -41.61 6.41 -11.49
N ARG A 294 -41.39 6.55 -10.16
CA ARG A 294 -40.63 7.68 -9.58
C ARG A 294 -39.17 7.71 -10.06
N MET A 295 -38.51 6.56 -10.12
CA MET A 295 -37.13 6.47 -10.63
C MET A 295 -37.05 6.90 -12.10
N LYS A 296 -37.97 6.43 -12.97
CA LYS A 296 -38.03 6.85 -14.38
C LYS A 296 -38.31 8.34 -14.53
N ALA A 297 -39.19 8.91 -13.70
CA ALA A 297 -39.42 10.36 -13.66
C ALA A 297 -38.18 11.16 -13.20
N ALA A 298 -37.28 10.53 -12.44
CA ALA A 298 -35.97 11.06 -12.06
C ALA A 298 -34.84 10.71 -13.06
N GLY A 299 -35.16 10.19 -14.25
CA GLY A 299 -34.19 9.92 -15.32
C GLY A 299 -33.55 8.52 -15.30
N TYR A 300 -34.00 7.60 -14.45
CA TYR A 300 -33.51 6.21 -14.47
C TYR A 300 -33.94 5.49 -15.76
N VAL A 301 -32.95 5.15 -16.59
CA VAL A 301 -33.08 4.20 -17.69
C VAL A 301 -32.59 2.84 -17.19
N PRO A 302 -33.42 1.76 -17.28
CA PRO A 302 -33.05 0.42 -16.84
C PRO A 302 -32.16 -0.33 -17.84
#